data_AF-T0F9H0-F1
#
_entry.id   AF-T0F9H0-F1
#
_cell.length_a   1.000
_cell.length_b   1.000
_cell.length_c   1.000
_cell.angle_alpha   90.00
_cell.angle_beta   90.00
_cell.angle_gamma   90.00
#
_symmetry.space_group_name_H-M   'P 1'
#
loop_
_entity.id
_entity.type
_entity.pdbx_description
1 polymer ?
#
loop_
_entity_poly.entity_id
_entity_poly.type
_entity_poly.pdbx_seq_one_letter_code
_entity_poly.pdbx_strand_id
1 'polypeptide(L)'
;MSSQRFNTREFLEDLKRLLQGDDYPNSFAAISYIPFFGWALPWFFRKQQEICRFHAVQAMKLNSGFVFLYLVVWFLREFPILSSILKLIKANPVVTDFLSYTAWSLLTIYSLIGAIQAYQGKNYVLPFFPEIENEVRKILGKIRGTQG
;
A
#
# COMPACT_ATOMS: atom_id res chain seq x y z
N MET A 1 39.50 25.77 6.98
CA MET A 1 38.35 24.86 6.74
C MET A 1 37.14 25.47 7.40
N SER A 2 36.23 26.08 6.63
CA SER A 2 35.05 26.78 7.18
C SER A 2 33.99 25.76 7.61
N SER A 3 33.59 25.78 8.88
CA SER A 3 32.40 25.07 9.33
C SER A 3 31.18 25.73 8.67
N GLN A 4 30.63 25.13 7.62
CA GLN A 4 29.27 25.45 7.20
C GLN A 4 28.35 25.12 8.37
N ARG A 5 27.93 26.13 9.14
CA ARG A 5 26.84 25.98 10.09
C ARG A 5 25.62 25.60 9.25
N PHE A 6 25.21 24.34 9.34
CA PHE A 6 23.99 23.85 8.72
C PHE A 6 22.84 24.74 9.20
N ASN A 7 22.32 25.59 8.32
CA ASN A 7 21.28 26.53 8.64
C ASN A 7 19.95 25.76 8.62
N THR A 8 19.58 25.20 9.78
CA THR A 8 18.41 24.33 9.92
C THR A 8 17.13 24.97 9.38
N ARG A 9 17.01 26.30 9.41
CA ARG A 9 15.84 27.02 8.87
C ARG A 9 15.78 26.95 7.34
N GLU A 10 16.90 27.21 6.68
CA GLU A 10 17.02 27.16 5.22
C GLU A 10 16.75 25.74 4.71
N PHE A 11 17.31 24.72 5.39
CA PHE A 11 17.00 23.33 5.10
C PHE A 11 15.51 22.99 5.26
N LEU A 12 14.85 23.47 6.31
CA LEU A 12 13.42 23.21 6.53
C LEU A 12 12.54 23.93 5.50
N GLU A 13 12.93 25.12 5.06
CA GLU A 13 12.23 25.85 3.99
C GLU A 13 12.38 25.15 2.65
N ASP A 14 13.59 24.71 2.29
CA ASP A 14 13.85 23.92 1.09
C ASP A 14 13.10 22.59 1.12
N LEU A 15 13.11 21.89 2.25
CA LEU A 15 12.37 20.64 2.43
C LEU A 15 10.86 20.87 2.28
N LYS A 16 10.32 21.94 2.88
CA LYS A 16 8.90 22.29 2.75
C LYS A 16 8.55 22.60 1.31
N ARG A 17 9.41 23.34 0.60
CA ARG A 17 9.23 23.67 -0.82
C ARG A 17 9.28 22.41 -1.69
N LEU A 18 10.19 21.48 -1.42
CA LEU A 18 10.24 20.19 -2.11
C LEU A 18 9.01 19.33 -1.81
N LEU A 19 8.50 19.32 -0.58
CA LEU A 19 7.33 18.52 -0.22
C LEU A 19 6.03 19.08 -0.80
N GLN A 20 5.83 20.40 -0.73
CA GLN A 20 4.57 21.06 -1.11
C GLN A 20 4.58 21.65 -2.53
N GLY A 21 5.75 21.69 -3.18
CA GLY A 21 5.90 22.26 -4.51
C GLY A 21 5.24 21.44 -5.61
N ASP A 22 5.16 22.04 -6.79
CA ASP A 22 4.65 21.38 -8.00
C ASP A 22 5.74 20.68 -8.80
N ASP A 23 6.98 20.69 -8.31
CA ASP A 23 8.13 20.08 -8.95
C ASP A 23 8.07 18.54 -8.87
N TYR A 24 8.30 17.86 -9.99
CA TYR A 24 8.38 16.39 -10.10
C TYR A 24 7.16 15.61 -9.53
N PRO A 25 5.92 15.91 -9.98
CA PRO A 25 4.71 15.28 -9.44
C PRO A 25 4.70 13.75 -9.64
N ASN A 26 5.24 13.27 -10.76
CA ASN A 26 5.32 11.84 -11.10
C ASN A 26 6.25 11.08 -10.14
N SER A 27 7.41 11.64 -9.82
CA SER A 27 8.35 11.06 -8.87
C SER A 27 7.76 11.02 -7.47
N PHE A 28 7.07 12.09 -7.07
CA PHE A 28 6.39 12.15 -5.77
C PHE A 28 5.22 11.16 -5.68
N ALA A 29 4.49 10.95 -6.78
CA ALA A 29 3.47 9.93 -6.88
C ALA A 29 4.05 8.51 -6.80
N ALA A 30 5.22 8.24 -7.39
CA ALA A 30 5.88 6.93 -7.33
C ALA A 30 6.31 6.53 -5.91
N ILE A 31 6.67 7.50 -5.06
CA ILE A 31 6.97 7.28 -3.64
C ILE A 31 5.80 6.62 -2.90
N SER A 32 4.56 6.81 -3.37
CA SER A 32 3.37 6.17 -2.78
C SER A 32 3.53 4.67 -2.59
N TYR A 33 4.26 4.02 -3.50
CA TYR A 33 4.42 2.58 -3.56
C TYR A 33 5.56 2.04 -2.68
N ILE A 34 6.24 2.89 -1.90
CA ILE A 34 7.08 2.38 -0.80
C ILE A 34 6.16 1.68 0.22
N PRO A 35 6.39 0.40 0.54
CA PRO A 35 5.52 -0.35 1.44
C PRO A 35 5.27 0.36 2.79
N PHE A 36 4.08 0.11 3.34
CA PHE A 36 3.57 0.57 4.63
C PHE A 36 3.29 2.08 4.74
N PHE A 37 4.22 2.94 4.33
CA PHE A 37 4.16 4.38 4.65
C PHE A 37 4.33 5.31 3.45
N GLY A 38 4.78 4.81 2.29
CA GLY A 38 5.10 5.65 1.12
C GLY A 38 3.94 6.54 0.68
N TRP A 39 2.72 6.01 0.74
CA TRP A 39 1.48 6.69 0.38
C TRP A 39 1.16 7.92 1.25
N ALA A 40 1.69 7.98 2.48
CA ALA A 40 1.39 9.06 3.41
C ALA A 40 1.98 10.39 2.93
N LEU A 41 3.18 10.37 2.34
CA LEU A 41 3.86 11.57 1.85
C LEU A 41 3.02 12.33 0.79
N PRO A 42 2.68 11.75 -0.37
CA PRO A 42 1.84 12.40 -1.37
C PRO A 42 0.45 12.73 -0.84
N TRP A 43 -0.10 11.93 0.07
CA TRP A 43 -1.40 12.21 0.69
C TRP A 43 -1.41 13.45 1.57
N PHE A 44 -0.39 13.66 2.41
CA PHE A 44 -0.35 14.83 3.31
C PHE A 44 0.14 16.09 2.62
N PHE A 45 1.12 15.97 1.72
CA PHE A 45 1.79 17.14 1.15
C PHE A 45 1.27 17.54 -0.23
N ARG A 46 0.76 16.59 -1.03
CA ARG A 46 0.42 16.82 -2.45
C ARG A 46 -0.92 16.23 -2.91
N LYS A 47 -1.88 15.98 -2.01
CA LYS A 47 -3.20 15.41 -2.36
C LYS A 47 -4.03 16.23 -3.35
N GLN A 48 -3.71 17.52 -3.52
CA GLN A 48 -4.40 18.37 -4.49
C GLN A 48 -3.97 18.07 -5.94
N GLN A 49 -2.77 17.51 -6.12
CA GLN A 49 -2.31 17.04 -7.42
C GLN A 49 -2.98 15.70 -7.75
N GLU A 50 -3.65 15.63 -8.90
CA GLU A 50 -4.47 14.48 -9.28
C GLU A 50 -3.67 13.17 -9.30
N ILE A 51 -2.47 13.20 -9.90
CA ILE A 51 -1.60 12.03 -10.01
C ILE A 51 -1.13 11.53 -8.64
N CYS A 52 -0.69 12.44 -7.75
CA CYS A 52 -0.28 12.11 -6.40
C CYS A 52 -1.44 11.51 -5.60
N ARG A 53 -2.64 12.10 -5.70
CA ARG A 53 -3.86 11.60 -5.05
C ARG A 53 -4.23 10.21 -5.56
N PHE A 54 -4.22 10.01 -6.87
CA PHE A 54 -4.58 8.73 -7.49
C PHE A 54 -3.64 7.62 -7.00
N HIS A 55 -2.33 7.80 -7.16
CA HIS A 55 -1.35 6.77 -6.77
C HIS A 55 -1.27 6.56 -5.25
N ALA A 56 -1.47 7.61 -4.44
CA ALA A 56 -1.57 7.46 -2.98
C ALA A 56 -2.75 6.55 -2.58
N VAL A 57 -3.93 6.74 -3.17
CA VAL A 57 -5.10 5.89 -2.90
C VAL A 57 -4.87 4.44 -3.37
N GLN A 58 -4.26 4.25 -4.55
CA GLN A 58 -3.93 2.90 -5.02
C GLN A 58 -2.95 2.20 -4.08
N ALA A 59 -1.91 2.90 -3.63
CA ALA A 59 -0.97 2.35 -2.69
C ALA A 59 -1.59 2.08 -1.31
N MET A 60 -2.52 2.90 -0.82
CA MET A 60 -3.29 2.60 0.40
C MET A 60 -4.06 1.29 0.24
N LYS A 61 -4.79 1.10 -0.86
CA LYS A 61 -5.53 -0.14 -1.14
C LYS A 61 -4.61 -1.36 -1.17
N LEU A 62 -3.45 -1.24 -1.84
CA LEU A 62 -2.44 -2.30 -1.90
C LEU A 62 -1.96 -2.69 -0.50
N ASN A 63 -1.62 -1.69 0.32
CA ASN A 63 -1.16 -1.91 1.69
C ASN A 63 -2.26 -2.47 2.59
N SER A 64 -3.49 -1.99 2.49
CA SER A 64 -4.64 -2.53 3.23
C SER A 64 -4.91 -3.99 2.87
N GLY A 65 -4.84 -4.35 1.58
CA GLY A 65 -4.95 -5.73 1.13
C GLY A 65 -3.84 -6.62 1.69
N PHE A 66 -2.59 -6.14 1.69
CA PHE A 66 -1.47 -6.85 2.30
C PHE A 66 -1.64 -7.04 3.81
N VAL A 67 -2.01 -5.99 4.55
CA VAL A 67 -2.26 -6.08 6.00
C VAL A 67 -3.38 -7.07 6.29
N PHE A 68 -4.47 -7.06 5.51
CA PHE A 68 -5.55 -8.02 5.66
C PHE A 68 -5.08 -9.46 5.42
N LEU A 69 -4.36 -9.73 4.34
CA LEU A 69 -3.79 -11.06 4.07
C LEU A 69 -2.84 -11.50 5.19
N TYR A 70 -2.00 -10.60 5.68
CA TYR A 70 -1.10 -10.88 6.79
C TYR A 70 -1.86 -11.22 8.08
N LEU A 71 -2.94 -10.50 8.39
CA LEU A 71 -3.81 -10.82 9.53
C LEU A 71 -4.47 -12.19 9.38
N VAL A 72 -4.90 -12.57 8.18
CA VAL A 72 -5.44 -13.92 7.91
C VAL A 72 -4.37 -14.98 8.14
N VAL A 73 -3.15 -14.79 7.63
CA VAL A 73 -2.04 -15.73 7.84
C VAL A 73 -1.70 -15.84 9.32
N TRP A 74 -1.61 -14.71 10.02
CA TRP A 74 -1.36 -14.67 11.46
C TRP A 74 -2.46 -15.43 12.23
N PHE A 75 -3.73 -15.21 11.87
CA PHE A 75 -4.85 -15.91 12.48
C PHE A 75 -4.79 -17.42 12.25
N LEU A 76 -4.48 -17.88 11.03
CA LEU A 76 -4.32 -19.30 10.72
C LEU A 76 -3.19 -19.95 11.53
N ARG A 77 -2.10 -19.20 11.78
CA ARG A 77 -0.92 -19.69 12.50
C ARG A 77 -1.14 -19.76 14.01
N GLU A 78 -1.72 -18.71 14.58
CA GLU A 78 -1.80 -18.51 16.04
C GLU A 78 -3.11 -18.96 16.66
N PHE A 79 -4.21 -19.06 15.89
CA PHE A 79 -5.48 -19.47 16.47
C PHE A 79 -5.43 -20.95 16.91
N PRO A 80 -5.60 -21.27 18.20
CA PRO A 80 -5.23 -22.59 18.75
C PRO A 80 -5.90 -23.77 18.06
N ILE A 81 -7.17 -23.63 17.68
CA ILE A 81 -7.97 -24.69 17.04
C ILE A 81 -7.48 -24.91 15.60
N LEU A 82 -7.34 -23.84 14.82
CA LEU A 82 -6.90 -23.90 13.43
C LEU A 82 -5.44 -24.37 13.33
N SER A 83 -4.57 -23.83 14.18
CA SER A 83 -3.16 -24.21 14.28
C SER A 83 -3.00 -25.69 14.60
N SER A 84 -3.84 -26.23 15.50
CA SER A 84 -3.85 -27.65 15.86
C SER A 84 -4.32 -28.54 14.70
N ILE A 85 -5.39 -28.16 14.00
CA ILE A 85 -5.87 -28.90 12.81
C ILE A 85 -4.81 -28.89 11.71
N LEU A 86 -4.23 -27.73 11.40
CA LEU A 86 -3.18 -27.59 10.38
C LEU A 86 -1.92 -28.36 10.75
N LYS A 87 -1.56 -28.45 12.04
CA LYS A 87 -0.44 -29.29 12.51
C LYS A 87 -0.74 -30.77 12.34
N LEU A 88 -1.98 -31.19 12.61
CA LEU A 88 -2.43 -32.57 12.49
C LEU A 88 -2.35 -33.08 11.03
N ILE A 89 -2.61 -32.22 10.05
CA ILE A 89 -2.42 -32.51 8.61
C ILE A 89 -1.01 -32.14 8.08
N LYS A 90 -0.05 -31.78 8.96
CA LYS A 90 1.31 -31.34 8.60
C LYS A 90 1.39 -30.15 7.63
N ALA A 91 0.34 -29.33 7.54
CA ALA A 91 0.25 -28.20 6.61
C ALA A 91 0.69 -26.86 7.22
N ASN A 92 0.90 -26.79 8.54
CA ASN A 92 1.12 -25.56 9.32
C ASN A 92 2.55 -25.00 9.35
N PRO A 93 3.44 -25.39 8.45
CA PRO A 93 4.30 -24.30 7.95
C PRO A 93 4.09 -24.05 6.48
N VAL A 94 3.80 -25.09 5.68
CA VAL A 94 3.76 -24.99 4.22
C VAL A 94 2.70 -23.99 3.74
N VAL A 95 1.48 -24.07 4.25
CA VAL A 95 0.38 -23.21 3.77
C VAL A 95 0.57 -21.77 4.22
N THR A 96 0.93 -21.56 5.49
CA THR A 96 1.15 -20.22 6.06
C THR A 96 2.37 -19.53 5.45
N ASP A 97 3.44 -20.27 5.19
CA ASP A 97 4.65 -19.74 4.56
C ASP A 97 4.41 -19.44 3.09
N PHE A 98 3.74 -20.34 2.35
CA PHE A 98 3.34 -20.10 0.97
C PHE A 98 2.48 -18.84 0.83
N LEU A 99 1.49 -18.66 1.70
CA LEU A 99 0.64 -17.46 1.70
C LEU A 99 1.45 -16.21 2.03
N SER A 100 2.38 -16.29 2.99
CA SER A 100 3.28 -15.18 3.34
C SER A 100 4.16 -14.77 2.18
N TYR A 101 4.85 -15.72 1.54
CA TYR A 101 5.70 -15.45 0.38
C TYR A 101 4.90 -14.87 -0.77
N THR A 102 3.74 -15.45 -1.05
CA THR A 102 2.83 -14.94 -2.08
C THR A 102 2.43 -13.49 -1.79
N ALA A 103 2.03 -13.17 -0.56
CA ALA A 103 1.65 -11.81 -0.18
C ALA A 103 2.80 -10.80 -0.37
N TRP A 104 4.02 -11.16 0.05
CA TRP A 104 5.21 -10.33 -0.14
C TRP A 104 5.60 -10.16 -1.61
N SER A 105 5.53 -11.23 -2.41
CA SER A 105 5.78 -11.16 -3.85
C SER A 105 4.75 -10.26 -4.54
N LEU A 106 3.46 -10.42 -4.25
CA LEU A 106 2.41 -9.58 -4.82
C LEU A 106 2.59 -8.11 -4.41
N LEU A 107 2.84 -7.83 -3.13
CA LEU A 107 3.12 -6.48 -2.65
C LEU A 107 4.28 -5.84 -3.43
N THR A 108 5.39 -6.57 -3.57
CA THR A 108 6.59 -6.07 -4.26
C THR A 108 6.34 -5.82 -5.73
N ILE A 109 5.75 -6.79 -6.44
CA ILE A 109 5.48 -6.71 -7.88
C ILE A 109 4.51 -5.55 -8.17
N TYR A 110 3.39 -5.45 -7.45
CA TYR A 110 2.42 -4.39 -7.67
C TYR A 110 2.96 -3.01 -7.26
N SER A 111 3.80 -2.94 -6.24
CA SER A 111 4.48 -1.70 -5.87
C SER A 111 5.43 -1.22 -6.98
N LEU A 112 6.21 -2.12 -7.57
CA LEU A 112 7.09 -1.79 -8.70
C LEU A 112 6.31 -1.35 -9.93
N ILE A 113 5.26 -2.09 -10.31
CA ILE A 113 4.40 -1.73 -11.44
C ILE A 113 3.75 -0.36 -11.20
N GLY A 114 3.19 -0.14 -10.01
CA GLY A 114 2.58 1.12 -9.63
C GLY A 114 3.57 2.29 -9.68
N ALA A 115 4.78 2.10 -9.13
CA ALA A 115 5.83 3.12 -9.13
C ALA A 115 6.28 3.48 -10.55
N ILE A 116 6.49 2.48 -11.42
CA ILE A 116 6.88 2.71 -12.83
C ILE A 116 5.78 3.50 -13.56
N GLN A 117 4.51 3.12 -13.38
CA GLN A 117 3.40 3.79 -14.04
C GLN A 117 3.20 5.22 -13.53
N ALA A 118 3.35 5.44 -12.22
CA ALA A 118 3.33 6.77 -11.61
C ALA A 118 4.47 7.65 -12.15
N TYR A 119 5.68 7.10 -12.26
CA TYR A 119 6.82 7.79 -12.82
C TYR A 119 6.60 8.19 -14.29
N GLN A 120 5.92 7.33 -15.06
CA GLN A 120 5.51 7.60 -16.45
C GLN A 120 4.33 8.58 -16.57
N GLY A 121 3.77 9.07 -15.47
CA GLY A 121 2.65 10.01 -15.50
C GLY A 121 1.29 9.37 -15.80
N LYS A 122 1.17 8.04 -15.67
CA LYS A 122 -0.03 7.29 -16.08
C LYS A 122 -0.91 6.99 -14.89
N ASN A 123 -2.19 7.38 -14.98
CA ASN A 123 -3.25 6.97 -14.05
C ASN A 123 -3.65 5.50 -14.29
N TYR A 124 -2.71 4.59 -14.01
CA TYR A 124 -2.89 3.17 -14.18
C TYR A 124 -3.49 2.55 -12.91
N VAL A 125 -4.69 1.98 -13.04
CA VAL A 125 -5.30 1.20 -11.97
C VAL A 125 -4.59 -0.15 -11.88
N LEU A 126 -4.16 -0.54 -10.68
CA LEU A 126 -3.53 -1.84 -10.48
C LEU A 126 -4.49 -2.97 -10.88
N PRO A 127 -4.00 -4.05 -11.53
CA PRO A 127 -4.81 -5.20 -11.90
C PRO A 127 -5.58 -5.77 -10.71
N PHE A 128 -6.77 -6.33 -10.97
CA PHE A 128 -7.69 -6.96 -10.01
C PHE A 128 -8.32 -6.03 -8.97
N PHE A 129 -7.87 -4.78 -8.82
CA PHE A 129 -8.48 -3.83 -7.89
C PHE A 129 -9.94 -3.53 -8.24
N PRO A 130 -10.32 -3.27 -9.50
CA PRO A 130 -11.73 -3.07 -9.86
C PRO A 130 -12.60 -4.27 -9.51
N GLU A 131 -12.13 -5.48 -9.80
CA GLU A 131 -12.83 -6.72 -9.52
C GLU A 131 -13.00 -6.95 -8.01
N ILE A 132 -11.94 -6.77 -7.24
CA ILE A 132 -11.97 -6.90 -5.77
C ILE A 132 -12.93 -5.86 -5.17
N GLU A 133 -12.85 -4.60 -5.62
CA GLU A 133 -13.76 -3.55 -5.14
C GLU A 133 -15.22 -3.85 -5.46
N ASN A 134 -15.50 -4.36 -6.65
CA ASN A 134 -16.85 -4.74 -7.06
C ASN A 134 -17.40 -5.88 -6.20
N GLU A 135 -16.60 -6.92 -5.94
CA GLU A 135 -17.02 -8.03 -5.07
C GLU A 135 -17.18 -7.59 -3.61
N VAL A 136 -16.29 -6.75 -3.08
CA VAL A 136 -16.43 -6.17 -1.74
C VAL A 136 -17.71 -5.33 -1.65
N ARG A 137 -17.99 -4.47 -2.64
CA ARG A 137 -19.22 -3.66 -2.69
C ARG A 137 -20.46 -4.54 -2.75
N LYS A 138 -20.44 -5.63 -3.51
CA LYS A 138 -21.54 -6.59 -3.62
C LYS A 138 -21.81 -7.30 -2.29
N ILE A 139 -20.77 -7.74 -1.57
CA ILE A 139 -20.90 -8.36 -0.26
C ILE A 139 -21.45 -7.37 0.76
N LEU A 140 -20.88 -6.17 0.85
CA LEU A 140 -21.35 -5.12 1.75
C LEU A 140 -22.77 -4.66 1.42
N GLY A 141 -23.11 -4.57 0.13
CA GLY A 141 -24.45 -4.25 -0.34
C GLY A 141 -25.48 -5.30 0.06
N LYS A 142 -25.13 -6.59 0.00
CA LYS A 142 -25.97 -7.67 0.54
C LYS A 142 -26.19 -7.49 2.04
N ILE A 143 -25.13 -7.31 2.83
CA ILE A 143 -25.22 -7.13 4.30
C ILE A 143 -26.09 -5.92 4.67
N ARG A 144 -25.98 -4.83 3.91
CA ARG A 144 -26.77 -3.61 4.12
C ARG A 144 -28.22 -3.73 3.63
N GLY A 145 -28.46 -4.57 2.62
CA GLY A 145 -29.78 -4.83 2.03
C GLY A 145 -30.63 -5.87 2.77
N THR A 146 -30.06 -6.64 3.70
CA THR A 146 -30.81 -7.62 4.53
C THR A 146 -31.57 -7.01 5.72
N GLN A 147 -31.80 -5.70 5.74
CA GLN A 147 -32.64 -5.01 6.73
C GLN A 147 -34.00 -4.54 6.16
N GLY A 148 -34.54 -5.25 5.17
CA GLY A 148 -35.88 -5.02 4.62
C GLY A 148 -36.84 -6.12 5.05
#